data_AF-A0A9E1VYE0-F1
#
_entry.id   AF-A0A9E1VYE0-F1
#
_cell.length_a   1.000
_cell.length_b   1.000
_cell.length_c   1.000
_cell.angle_alpha   90.00
_cell.angle_beta   90.00
_cell.angle_gamma   90.00
#
_symmetry.space_group_name_H-M   'P 1'
#
loop_
_entity.id
_entity.type
_entity.pdbx_description
1 polymer ?
#
loop_
_entity_poly.entity_id
_entity_poly.type
_entity_poly.pdbx_seq_one_letter_code
_entity_poly.pdbx_strand_id
1 'polypeptide(L)'
;MKRTIKTILMMSIMSLVGLGFLTTPAMSAGNGPADGYTIHVQAPHMMADGTVGGPYHHYCKGIQGGEILQCLLFPTTAPDAKLVAVEYFIAKDLARKNVPLIQWNRAFHDHQVEIDTGRVVILDIEDPKEVKALAEAAGKTDGVIFHLWGKGQVVPDGTVTTPTSVGHVFRTK
;
A
#
# COMPACT_ATOMS: atom_id res chain seq x y z
N MET A 1 9.32 35.51 -53.61
CA MET A 1 9.36 35.93 -52.19
C MET A 1 8.16 35.32 -51.46
N LYS A 2 8.34 34.87 -50.22
CA LYS A 2 7.44 34.05 -49.35
C LYS A 2 7.75 32.55 -49.32
N ARG A 3 8.85 32.25 -48.63
CA ARG A 3 9.28 30.95 -48.11
C ARG A 3 8.35 30.51 -46.96
N THR A 4 7.74 29.35 -47.15
CA THR A 4 7.71 28.20 -46.22
C THR A 4 7.63 28.49 -44.72
N ILE A 5 6.41 28.70 -44.21
CA ILE A 5 6.06 28.49 -42.78
C ILE A 5 5.41 27.10 -42.70
N LYS A 6 6.21 26.03 -42.75
CA LYS A 6 5.71 24.65 -42.52
C LYS A 6 6.67 23.75 -41.74
N THR A 7 7.71 24.30 -41.13
CA THR A 7 8.80 23.49 -40.54
C THR A 7 9.05 23.81 -39.07
N ILE A 8 7.99 23.99 -38.28
CA ILE A 8 8.08 24.04 -36.81
C ILE A 8 6.95 23.18 -36.24
N LEU A 9 6.97 21.87 -36.50
CA LEU A 9 6.13 20.91 -35.74
C LEU A 9 6.83 19.57 -35.51
N MET A 10 8.07 19.39 -35.96
CA MET A 10 8.70 18.08 -36.03
C MET A 10 9.99 18.01 -35.21
N MET A 11 9.99 18.59 -34.01
CA MET A 11 11.19 18.62 -33.15
C MET A 11 10.90 18.43 -31.65
N SER A 12 9.78 17.81 -31.26
CA SER A 12 9.46 17.55 -29.84
C SER A 12 9.24 16.08 -29.47
N ILE A 13 9.25 15.15 -30.42
CA ILE A 13 9.01 13.70 -30.13
C ILE A 13 10.34 12.96 -29.86
N MET A 14 11.48 13.58 -30.13
CA MET A 14 12.80 12.93 -30.07
C MET A 14 13.55 13.13 -28.74
N SER A 15 12.85 13.51 -27.65
CA SER A 15 13.50 13.77 -26.36
C SER A 15 13.40 12.60 -25.36
N LEU A 16 12.41 11.71 -25.49
CA LEU A 16 12.32 10.52 -24.60
C LEU A 16 13.02 9.28 -25.15
N VAL A 17 13.25 9.18 -26.46
CA VAL A 17 13.88 8.00 -27.08
C VAL A 17 15.38 7.91 -26.74
N GLY A 18 16.03 9.03 -26.41
CA GLY A 18 17.46 9.09 -26.09
C GLY A 18 17.86 8.54 -24.70
N LEU A 19 16.91 8.31 -23.79
CA LEU A 19 17.22 7.74 -22.46
C LEU A 19 17.35 6.21 -22.45
N GLY A 20 16.92 5.52 -23.51
CA GLY A 20 16.81 4.05 -23.52
C GLY A 20 18.13 3.27 -23.54
N PHE A 21 19.27 3.91 -23.76
CA PHE A 21 20.55 3.23 -23.99
C PHE A 21 21.59 3.37 -22.86
N LEU A 22 21.25 4.02 -21.74
CA LEU A 22 22.16 4.18 -20.59
C LEU A 22 21.59 3.66 -19.26
N THR A 23 20.41 3.04 -19.26
CA THR A 23 19.83 2.49 -18.04
C THR A 23 20.45 1.13 -17.74
N THR A 24 21.45 1.10 -16.86
CA THR A 24 21.73 -0.13 -16.12
C THR A 24 20.49 -0.43 -15.27
N PRO A 25 19.95 -1.67 -15.28
CA PRO A 25 18.89 -2.02 -14.36
C PRO A 25 19.38 -1.73 -12.94
N ALA A 26 18.52 -1.11 -12.12
CA ALA A 26 18.76 -0.99 -10.69
C ALA A 26 18.72 -2.40 -10.09
N MET A 27 19.83 -3.11 -10.17
CA MET A 27 19.97 -4.44 -9.60
C MET A 27 20.23 -4.26 -8.12
N SER A 28 19.22 -4.55 -7.30
CA SER A 28 19.52 -4.93 -5.92
C SER A 28 20.29 -6.24 -6.00
N ALA A 29 21.49 -6.30 -5.40
CA ALA A 29 22.32 -7.51 -5.37
C ALA A 29 21.75 -8.61 -4.43
N GLY A 30 20.42 -8.73 -4.37
CA GLY A 30 19.67 -9.46 -3.36
C GLY A 30 19.74 -8.80 -1.98
N ASN A 31 18.67 -9.00 -1.20
CA ASN A 31 18.54 -8.51 0.18
C ASN A 31 18.54 -6.97 0.31
N GLY A 32 18.09 -6.27 -0.74
CA GLY A 32 17.90 -4.82 -0.69
C GLY A 32 16.55 -4.41 -0.11
N PRO A 33 16.31 -3.09 -0.02
CA PRO A 33 15.07 -2.55 0.56
C PRO A 33 13.83 -2.81 -0.30
N ALA A 34 13.95 -3.29 -1.54
CA ALA A 34 12.82 -3.70 -2.36
C ALA A 34 12.46 -5.20 -2.19
N ASP A 35 13.34 -5.98 -1.54
CA ASP A 35 13.14 -7.42 -1.35
C ASP A 35 12.43 -7.73 -0.03
N GLY A 36 12.05 -9.00 0.18
CA GLY A 36 11.60 -9.54 1.47
C GLY A 36 10.09 -9.44 1.74
N TYR A 37 9.30 -9.04 0.75
CA TYR A 37 7.83 -8.99 0.83
C TYR A 37 7.21 -10.38 0.68
N THR A 38 7.21 -11.16 1.76
CA THR A 38 6.79 -12.57 1.76
C THR A 38 5.48 -12.84 2.49
N ILE A 39 4.88 -11.83 3.13
CA ILE A 39 3.58 -11.94 3.80
C ILE A 39 2.52 -11.42 2.84
N HIS A 40 1.50 -12.22 2.55
CA HIS A 40 0.41 -11.84 1.66
C HIS A 40 -0.95 -11.87 2.38
N VAL A 41 -1.56 -10.71 2.52
CA VAL A 41 -2.88 -10.54 3.13
C VAL A 41 -3.81 -9.84 2.14
N GLN A 42 -5.10 -10.15 2.19
CA GLN A 42 -6.13 -9.46 1.43
C GLN A 42 -7.24 -8.94 2.36
N ALA A 43 -7.60 -7.67 2.23
CA ALA A 43 -8.66 -7.04 3.02
C ALA A 43 -9.33 -5.86 2.29
N PRO A 44 -10.63 -5.60 2.50
CA PRO A 44 -11.31 -4.41 2.01
C PRO A 44 -11.09 -3.21 2.95
N HIS A 45 -11.16 -2.00 2.38
CA HIS A 45 -10.97 -0.76 3.15
C HIS A 45 -12.24 0.10 3.16
N MET A 46 -12.43 0.87 4.23
CA MET A 46 -13.36 1.99 4.29
C MET A 46 -12.67 3.23 3.73
N MET A 47 -13.07 3.63 2.52
CA MET A 47 -12.49 4.77 1.81
C MET A 47 -12.92 6.11 2.42
N ALA A 48 -12.19 7.17 2.10
CA ALA A 48 -12.47 8.51 2.63
C ALA A 48 -13.85 9.08 2.23
N ASP A 49 -14.46 8.58 1.15
CA ASP A 49 -15.82 8.93 0.71
C ASP A 49 -16.91 8.06 1.37
N GLY A 50 -16.54 7.17 2.30
CA GLY A 50 -17.44 6.26 3.00
C GLY A 50 -17.82 5.01 2.21
N THR A 51 -17.26 4.81 1.01
CA THR A 51 -17.46 3.58 0.25
C THR A 51 -16.51 2.47 0.67
N VAL A 52 -16.88 1.22 0.42
CA VAL A 52 -15.96 0.08 0.58
C VAL A 52 -15.12 -0.06 -0.68
N GLY A 53 -13.79 -0.04 -0.51
CA GLY A 53 -12.80 -0.26 -1.57
C GLY A 53 -12.14 -1.63 -1.46
N GLY A 54 -11.53 -2.08 -2.56
CA GLY A 54 -10.82 -3.36 -2.63
C GLY A 54 -11.74 -4.57 -2.88
N PRO A 55 -11.40 -5.77 -2.36
CA PRO A 55 -10.29 -6.01 -1.44
C PRO A 55 -8.92 -5.80 -2.10
N TYR A 56 -7.94 -5.33 -1.33
CA TYR A 56 -6.59 -5.07 -1.81
C TYR A 56 -5.62 -6.16 -1.34
N HIS A 57 -4.63 -6.47 -2.17
CA HIS A 57 -3.53 -7.37 -1.87
C HIS A 57 -2.41 -6.60 -1.17
N HIS A 58 -2.09 -6.99 0.05
CA HIS A 58 -1.02 -6.45 0.87
C HIS A 58 0.16 -7.41 0.80
N TYR A 59 1.22 -7.01 0.13
CA TYR A 59 2.51 -7.69 0.23
C TYR A 59 3.32 -6.98 1.28
N CYS A 60 3.64 -7.66 2.37
CA CYS A 60 4.23 -7.08 3.57
C CYS A 60 5.59 -7.70 3.91
N LYS A 61 6.42 -6.91 4.59
CA LYS A 61 7.68 -7.38 5.19
C LYS A 61 7.94 -6.74 6.54
N GLY A 62 8.64 -7.46 7.41
CA GLY A 62 9.10 -6.93 8.69
C GLY A 62 10.22 -5.91 8.53
N ILE A 63 10.13 -4.81 9.26
CA ILE A 63 11.19 -3.81 9.47
C ILE A 63 11.29 -3.50 10.97
N GLN A 64 12.31 -2.74 11.38
CA GLN A 64 12.52 -2.35 12.80
C GLN A 64 12.45 -3.54 13.75
N GLY A 65 13.22 -4.60 13.47
CA GLY A 65 13.25 -5.80 14.32
C GLY A 65 11.92 -6.59 14.38
N GLY A 66 10.96 -6.28 13.50
CA GLY A 66 9.65 -6.93 13.45
C GLY A 66 8.52 -6.15 14.14
N GLU A 67 8.79 -4.95 14.68
CA GLU A 67 7.76 -4.11 15.31
C GLU A 67 6.81 -3.46 14.30
N ILE A 68 7.22 -3.41 13.02
CA ILE A 68 6.43 -2.85 11.92
C ILE A 68 6.46 -3.82 10.74
N LEU A 69 5.30 -4.09 10.15
CA LEU A 69 5.23 -4.60 8.77
C LEU A 69 4.99 -3.42 7.82
N GLN A 70 5.86 -3.29 6.82
CA GLN A 70 5.67 -2.36 5.71
C GLN A 70 5.03 -3.10 4.54
N CYS A 71 3.94 -2.56 4.01
CA CYS A 71 3.12 -3.23 3.01
C CYS A 71 2.97 -2.40 1.72
N LEU A 72 3.00 -3.10 0.59
CA LEU A 72 2.65 -2.58 -0.73
C LEU A 72 1.26 -3.10 -1.09
N LEU A 73 0.36 -2.20 -1.48
CA LEU A 73 -1.04 -2.56 -1.73
C LEU A 73 -1.39 -2.46 -3.22
N PHE A 74 -2.00 -3.52 -3.74
CA PHE A 74 -2.40 -3.65 -5.13
C PHE A 74 -3.86 -4.08 -5.26
N PRO A 75 -4.58 -3.68 -6.33
CA PRO A 75 -5.95 -4.13 -6.57
C PRO A 75 -6.04 -5.58 -7.07
N THR A 76 -4.94 -6.12 -7.63
CA THR A 76 -4.86 -7.49 -8.16
C THR A 76 -3.44 -8.03 -7.97
N THR A 77 -3.22 -9.32 -8.22
CA THR A 77 -1.89 -9.95 -8.24
C THR A 77 -1.19 -9.92 -9.61
N ALA A 78 -1.78 -9.23 -10.60
CA ALA A 78 -1.18 -9.13 -11.93
C ALA A 78 0.17 -8.40 -11.87
N PRO A 79 1.19 -8.80 -12.66
CA PRO A 79 2.51 -8.17 -12.64
C PRO A 79 2.54 -6.67 -12.95
N ASP A 80 1.52 -6.15 -13.63
CA ASP A 80 1.36 -4.75 -14.00
C ASP A 80 0.36 -3.99 -13.10
N ALA A 81 -0.06 -4.61 -11.98
CA ALA A 81 -0.99 -3.98 -11.05
C ALA A 81 -0.42 -2.66 -10.51
N LYS A 82 -1.29 -1.64 -10.43
CA LYS A 82 -0.94 -0.34 -9.86
C LYS A 82 -0.69 -0.47 -8.36
N LEU A 83 0.41 0.10 -7.87
CA LEU A 83 0.57 0.37 -6.45
C LEU A 83 -0.43 1.46 -6.06
N VAL A 84 -1.50 1.08 -5.36
CA VAL A 84 -2.59 1.99 -5.01
C VAL A 84 -2.45 2.59 -3.63
N ALA A 85 -1.72 1.91 -2.74
CA ALA A 85 -1.49 2.36 -1.38
C ALA A 85 -0.22 1.74 -0.79
N VAL A 86 0.22 2.31 0.31
CA VAL A 86 1.12 1.66 1.26
C VAL A 86 0.44 1.58 2.61
N GLU A 87 0.76 0.57 3.38
CA GLU A 87 0.29 0.43 4.75
C GLU A 87 1.43 0.07 5.69
N TYR A 88 1.35 0.54 6.93
CA TYR A 88 2.17 0.06 8.02
C TYR A 88 1.32 -0.63 9.07
N PHE A 89 1.64 -1.89 9.36
CA PHE A 89 1.12 -2.63 10.50
C PHE A 89 2.08 -2.38 11.64
N ILE A 90 1.69 -1.58 12.62
CA ILE A 90 2.58 -1.12 13.68
C ILE A 90 2.14 -1.77 14.98
N ALA A 91 3.07 -2.36 15.74
CA ALA A 91 2.76 -2.90 17.07
C ALA A 91 1.92 -1.90 17.89
N LYS A 92 0.82 -2.36 18.49
CA LYS A 92 -0.16 -1.49 19.16
C LYS A 92 0.49 -0.55 20.16
N ASP A 93 1.37 -1.04 21.02
CA ASP A 93 2.04 -0.21 22.01
C ASP A 93 2.92 0.87 21.36
N LEU A 94 3.59 0.56 20.25
CA LEU A 94 4.41 1.50 19.51
C LEU A 94 3.56 2.61 18.86
N ALA A 95 2.48 2.24 18.17
CA ALA A 95 1.58 3.21 17.54
C ALA A 95 0.90 4.10 18.58
N ARG A 96 0.29 3.49 19.60
CA ARG A 96 -0.56 4.19 20.59
C ARG A 96 0.23 5.09 21.54
N LYS A 97 1.51 4.78 21.78
CA LYS A 97 2.42 5.63 22.54
C LYS A 97 2.88 6.87 21.76
N ASN A 98 3.05 6.74 20.45
CA ASN A 98 3.68 7.78 19.63
C ASN A 98 2.69 8.59 18.77
N VAL A 99 1.44 8.16 18.67
CA VAL A 99 0.39 8.84 17.89
C VAL A 99 -0.70 9.37 18.83
N PRO A 100 -0.97 10.69 18.83
CA PRO A 100 -2.07 11.25 19.61
C PRO A 100 -3.41 10.59 19.27
N LEU A 101 -4.26 10.36 20.28
CA LEU A 101 -5.54 9.66 20.13
C LEU A 101 -6.40 10.21 18.99
N ILE A 102 -6.47 11.54 18.84
CA ILE A 102 -7.23 12.19 17.76
C ILE A 102 -6.68 11.87 16.36
N GLN A 103 -5.36 11.75 16.22
CA GLN A 103 -4.72 11.39 14.96
C GLN A 103 -4.93 9.91 14.66
N TRP A 104 -4.78 9.05 15.68
CA TRP A 104 -5.06 7.63 15.56
C TRP A 104 -6.50 7.40 15.10
N ASN A 105 -7.47 8.01 15.78
CA ASN A 105 -8.89 7.84 15.44
C ASN A 105 -9.24 8.27 14.02
N ARG A 106 -8.49 9.21 13.43
CA ARG A 106 -8.72 9.72 12.07
C ARG A 106 -8.08 8.90 10.97
N ALA A 107 -6.95 8.25 11.23
CA ALA A 107 -6.11 7.68 10.17
C ALA A 107 -5.65 6.24 10.42
N PHE A 108 -5.82 5.73 11.64
CA PHE A 108 -5.43 4.38 12.02
C PHE A 108 -6.66 3.52 12.27
N HIS A 109 -6.45 2.21 12.30
CA HIS A 109 -7.46 1.24 12.72
C HIS A 109 -6.82 0.06 13.46
N ASP A 110 -7.62 -0.69 14.22
CA ASP A 110 -7.17 -1.84 14.99
C ASP A 110 -7.34 -3.13 14.16
N HIS A 111 -6.24 -3.85 13.89
CA HIS A 111 -6.31 -5.06 13.07
C HIS A 111 -7.01 -6.24 13.76
N GLN A 112 -7.04 -6.30 15.10
CA GLN A 112 -7.83 -7.35 15.77
C GLN A 112 -9.32 -7.13 15.48
N VAL A 113 -9.78 -5.88 15.58
CA VAL A 113 -11.18 -5.53 15.27
C VAL A 113 -11.51 -5.91 13.83
N GLU A 114 -10.61 -5.64 12.87
CA GLU A 114 -10.81 -6.01 11.47
C GLU A 114 -10.85 -7.54 11.26
N ILE A 115 -9.91 -8.28 11.85
CA ILE A 115 -9.84 -9.74 11.78
C ILE A 115 -11.12 -10.36 12.34
N ASP A 116 -11.62 -9.85 13.47
CA ASP A 116 -12.84 -10.33 14.13
C ASP A 116 -14.08 -10.16 13.22
N THR A 117 -14.01 -9.29 12.21
CA THR A 117 -15.09 -9.15 11.23
C THR A 117 -15.14 -10.26 10.17
N GLY A 118 -14.10 -11.10 10.09
CA GLY A 118 -13.97 -12.20 9.12
C GLY A 118 -13.62 -11.76 7.68
N ARG A 119 -13.18 -10.52 7.49
CA ARG A 119 -12.87 -9.95 6.16
C ARG A 119 -11.40 -10.03 5.74
N VAL A 120 -10.52 -10.36 6.68
CA VAL A 120 -9.07 -10.51 6.42
C VAL A 120 -8.79 -11.93 5.96
N VAL A 121 -8.11 -12.05 4.81
CA VAL A 121 -7.70 -13.33 4.23
C VAL A 121 -6.18 -13.38 4.16
N ILE A 122 -5.58 -14.38 4.79
CA ILE A 122 -4.15 -14.68 4.62
C ILE A 122 -4.02 -15.61 3.41
N LEU A 123 -3.13 -15.25 2.48
CA LEU A 123 -2.90 -15.95 1.23
C LEU A 123 -1.50 -16.57 1.21
N ASP A 124 -1.28 -17.48 0.27
CA ASP A 124 0.01 -18.11 -0.03
C ASP A 124 0.69 -18.87 1.13
N ILE A 125 -0.10 -19.28 2.12
CA ILE A 125 0.32 -20.14 3.24
C ILE A 125 -0.63 -21.33 3.33
N GLU A 126 -0.09 -22.56 3.23
CA GLU A 126 -0.88 -23.79 3.28
C GLU A 126 -1.12 -24.30 4.71
N ASP A 127 -0.16 -24.13 5.63
CA ASP A 127 -0.27 -24.62 7.01
C ASP A 127 -1.26 -23.76 7.83
N PRO A 128 -2.40 -24.32 8.28
CA PRO A 128 -3.37 -23.59 9.10
C PRO A 128 -2.79 -23.05 10.41
N LYS A 129 -1.73 -23.68 10.95
CA LYS A 129 -1.06 -23.19 12.16
C LYS A 129 -0.27 -21.91 11.88
N GLU A 130 0.40 -21.83 10.74
CA GLU A 130 1.12 -20.63 10.30
C GLU A 130 0.13 -19.49 9.98
N VAL A 131 -0.97 -19.80 9.29
CA VAL A 131 -2.08 -18.85 9.05
C VAL A 131 -2.60 -18.30 10.38
N LYS A 132 -2.88 -19.16 11.35
CA LYS A 132 -3.35 -18.75 12.67
C LYS A 132 -2.32 -17.89 13.41
N ALA A 133 -1.05 -18.29 13.41
CA ALA A 133 0.01 -17.54 14.08
C ALA A 133 0.20 -16.14 13.45
N LEU A 134 0.12 -16.03 12.13
CA LEU A 134 0.18 -14.76 11.43
C LEU A 134 -1.03 -13.88 11.73
N ALA A 135 -2.24 -14.44 11.78
CA ALA A 135 -3.44 -13.70 12.20
C ALA A 135 -3.32 -13.18 13.64
N GLU A 136 -2.83 -14.01 14.58
CA GLU A 136 -2.58 -13.61 15.96
C GLU A 136 -1.50 -12.52 16.08
N ALA A 137 -0.48 -12.55 15.22
CA ALA A 137 0.54 -11.51 15.15
C ALA A 137 -0.03 -10.20 14.59
N ALA A 138 -0.78 -10.27 13.49
CA ALA A 138 -1.45 -9.12 12.88
C ALA A 138 -2.44 -8.46 13.86
N GLY A 139 -3.21 -9.25 14.62
CA GLY A 139 -4.13 -8.74 15.65
C GLY A 139 -3.46 -7.91 16.76
N LYS A 140 -2.13 -7.97 16.92
CA LYS A 140 -1.35 -7.16 17.87
C LYS A 140 -0.87 -5.82 17.30
N THR A 141 -1.34 -5.45 16.11
CA THR A 141 -0.93 -4.23 15.41
C THR A 141 -2.11 -3.29 15.16
N ASP A 142 -1.80 -2.00 14.97
CA ASP A 142 -2.69 -1.00 14.39
C ASP A 142 -2.21 -0.69 12.96
N GLY A 143 -3.13 -0.54 12.02
CA GLY A 143 -2.87 -0.22 10.62
C GLY A 143 -2.98 1.26 10.32
N VAL A 144 -2.10 1.80 9.48
CA VAL A 144 -2.23 3.13 8.87
C VAL A 144 -1.99 3.05 7.38
N ILE A 145 -3.02 3.38 6.61
CA ILE A 145 -3.01 3.28 5.14
C ILE A 145 -2.77 4.68 4.58
N PHE A 146 -1.87 4.79 3.61
CA PHE A 146 -1.72 5.96 2.76
C PHE A 146 -2.12 5.56 1.33
N HIS A 147 -3.33 5.94 0.94
CA HIS A 147 -3.87 5.62 -0.37
C HIS A 147 -3.48 6.70 -1.38
N LEU A 148 -2.77 6.28 -2.44
CA LEU A 148 -2.01 7.13 -3.35
C LEU A 148 -2.66 7.25 -4.73
N TRP A 149 -3.55 6.31 -5.09
CA TRP A 149 -4.13 6.26 -6.43
C TRP A 149 -5.61 5.88 -6.38
N GLY A 150 -6.48 6.89 -6.49
CA GLY A 150 -7.94 6.78 -6.43
C GLY A 150 -8.58 5.97 -7.56
N LYS A 151 -9.76 5.42 -7.28
CA LYS A 151 -10.58 4.70 -8.26
C LYS A 151 -10.94 5.60 -9.45
N GLY A 152 -10.75 5.10 -10.67
CA GLY A 152 -11.06 5.83 -11.89
C GLY A 152 -10.00 6.84 -12.34
N GLN A 153 -8.96 7.10 -11.53
CA GLN A 153 -7.85 7.95 -11.95
C GLN A 153 -6.97 7.24 -12.99
N VAL A 154 -6.69 7.94 -14.09
CA VAL A 154 -5.80 7.45 -15.16
C VAL A 154 -4.33 7.46 -14.71
N VAL A 155 -3.94 8.44 -13.89
CA VAL A 155 -2.62 8.61 -13.26
C VAL A 155 -2.82 9.14 -11.83
N PRO A 156 -1.93 8.86 -10.85
CA PRO A 156 -2.05 9.45 -9.52
C PRO A 156 -1.83 10.97 -9.62
N ASP A 157 -2.65 11.75 -8.91
CA ASP A 157 -2.64 13.21 -8.98
C ASP A 157 -1.96 13.88 -7.77
N GLY A 158 -1.36 13.09 -6.88
CA GLY A 158 -0.72 13.55 -5.65
C GLY A 158 -1.66 13.66 -4.45
N THR A 159 -2.96 13.38 -4.63
CA THR A 159 -3.90 13.28 -3.50
C THR A 159 -3.59 12.04 -2.67
N VAL A 160 -3.46 12.22 -1.35
CA VAL A 160 -3.30 11.12 -0.40
C VAL A 160 -4.47 11.11 0.57
N THR A 161 -5.13 9.97 0.70
CA THR A 161 -6.14 9.73 1.74
C THR A 161 -5.68 8.68 2.72
N THR A 162 -6.34 8.62 3.89
CA THR A 162 -6.06 7.62 4.93
C THR A 162 -7.31 6.76 5.21
N PRO A 163 -7.61 5.78 4.34
CA PRO A 163 -8.66 4.80 4.60
C PRO A 163 -8.44 4.06 5.92
N THR A 164 -9.53 3.52 6.48
CA THR A 164 -9.48 2.65 7.66
C THR A 164 -10.03 1.27 7.33
N SER A 165 -9.96 0.32 8.24
CA SER A 165 -10.61 -0.98 8.03
C SER A 165 -12.14 -0.86 7.96
N VAL A 166 -12.76 -1.78 7.22
CA VAL A 166 -14.21 -1.95 7.28
C VAL A 166 -14.59 -2.46 8.67
N GLY A 167 -15.34 -1.65 9.43
CA GLY A 167 -15.66 -1.95 10.83
C GLY A 167 -14.77 -1.23 11.85
N HIS A 168 -13.99 -0.23 11.41
CA HIS A 168 -13.20 0.65 12.28
C HIS A 168 -14.01 1.16 13.49
N VAL A 169 -13.39 1.11 14.66
CA VAL A 169 -13.96 1.58 15.93
C VAL A 169 -13.03 2.64 16.53
N PHE A 170 -13.60 3.79 16.88
CA PHE A 170 -12.85 4.85 17.55
C PHE A 170 -12.41 4.41 18.95
N ARG A 171 -11.13 4.64 19.24
CA ARG A 171 -10.57 4.51 20.59
C ARG A 171 -11.05 5.65 21.48
N THR A 172 -11.34 5.33 22.73
CA THR A 172 -11.72 6.30 23.77
C THR A 172 -10.56 6.74 24.66
N LYS A 173 -9.42 6.02 24.60
CA LYS A 173 -8.17 6.27 25.33
C LYS A 173 -6.98 5.78 24.53
#